data_AF-A0A927P1B3-F1
#
_entry.id   AF-A0A927P1B3-F1
#
_cell.length_a   1.000
_cell.length_b   1.000
_cell.length_c   1.000
_cell.angle_alpha   90.00
_cell.angle_beta   90.00
_cell.angle_gamma   90.00
#
_symmetry.space_group_name_H-M   'P 1'
#
loop_
_entity.id
_entity.type
_entity.pdbx_description
1 polymer ?
#
loop_
_entity_poly.entity_id
_entity_poly.type
_entity_poly.pdbx_seq_one_letter_code
_entity_poly.pdbx_strand_id
1 'polypeptide(L)'
;MKIVAWMLVMLLLMGCMIFPAGAEGERIPPPEIAGKAGAFGKYTTFGAYEQDNNLDNGPEPIEWRVLEIKDGRALVLSVYALEYMPYHGAIAEDKSITWETWDLRAWLNGEFIENAFTEEERERIPVVTVTADKNPHNPLNAGKDTQDQVFLLSLTEVEQYLSSNGARKCKATAYAKAKVEERLGREIDIGIGYKPADRENCAWWLRTPGEADGSASSVSPNGSKTWLMAGQTEKYVDYWENAVRPAMWIDLEP
;
A
#
# COMPACT_ATOMS: atom_id res chain seq x y z
N MET A 1 15.43 62.20 -28.59
CA MET A 1 15.77 60.76 -28.59
C MET A 1 14.48 60.00 -28.86
N LYS A 2 14.39 59.32 -30.00
CA LYS A 2 13.16 58.80 -30.60
C LYS A 2 12.91 57.35 -30.18
N ILE A 3 11.62 57.04 -30.03
CA ILE A 3 10.94 55.74 -30.00
C ILE A 3 11.47 54.79 -31.08
N VAL A 4 11.68 53.49 -30.80
CA VAL A 4 11.29 52.40 -31.71
C VAL A 4 11.11 51.06 -30.97
N ALA A 5 9.91 50.49 -31.06
CA ALA A 5 9.59 49.08 -30.83
C ALA A 5 9.49 48.36 -32.19
N TRP A 6 10.07 47.16 -32.34
CA TRP A 6 9.76 46.15 -33.38
C TRP A 6 9.98 44.76 -32.75
N MET A 7 8.94 43.97 -32.52
CA MET A 7 8.43 42.89 -33.39
C MET A 7 9.43 41.74 -33.64
N LEU A 8 9.13 40.59 -33.04
CA LEU A 8 9.31 39.31 -33.72
C LEU A 8 8.13 38.40 -33.39
N VAL A 9 7.23 38.31 -34.38
CA VAL A 9 6.24 37.25 -34.53
C VAL A 9 7.00 36.05 -35.11
N MET A 10 7.00 34.92 -34.42
CA MET A 10 7.32 33.62 -35.03
C MET A 10 6.09 32.72 -34.90
N LEU A 11 5.27 32.75 -35.95
CA LEU A 11 4.37 31.67 -36.31
C LEU A 11 5.24 30.55 -36.89
N LEU A 12 5.29 29.40 -36.23
CA LEU A 12 5.66 28.14 -36.87
C LEU A 12 4.60 27.10 -36.54
N LEU A 13 3.80 26.81 -37.56
CA LEU A 13 2.99 25.61 -37.71
C LEU A 13 3.87 24.37 -37.52
N MET A 14 3.59 23.53 -36.54
CA MET A 14 3.99 22.13 -36.58
C MET A 14 2.99 21.27 -35.80
N GLY A 15 2.15 20.59 -36.58
CA GLY A 15 1.55 19.31 -36.22
C GLY A 15 0.45 19.36 -35.17
N CYS A 16 -0.81 19.33 -35.63
CA CYS A 16 -1.73 18.35 -35.07
C CYS A 16 -1.04 16.99 -35.14
N MET A 17 -0.37 16.58 -34.07
CA MET A 17 -0.15 15.17 -33.83
C MET A 17 -1.52 14.60 -33.48
N ILE A 18 -2.15 14.09 -34.52
CA ILE A 18 -3.13 13.03 -34.38
C ILE A 18 -2.37 11.91 -33.67
N PHE A 19 -2.50 11.80 -32.36
CA PHE A 19 -2.11 10.59 -31.67
C PHE A 19 -2.95 9.47 -32.28
N PRO A 20 -2.34 8.43 -32.85
CA PRO A 20 -3.12 7.26 -33.22
C PRO A 20 -3.73 6.74 -31.91
N ALA A 21 -5.05 6.58 -31.90
CA ALA A 21 -5.76 5.80 -30.89
C ALA A 21 -5.12 4.41 -30.91
N GLY A 22 -4.21 4.18 -29.98
CA GLY A 22 -3.31 3.03 -29.96
C GLY A 22 -3.24 2.51 -28.56
N ALA A 23 -4.08 1.50 -28.31
CA ALA A 23 -4.11 0.63 -27.14
C ALA A 23 -4.30 1.35 -25.80
N GLU A 24 -5.53 1.79 -25.53
CA GLU A 24 -6.07 1.57 -24.18
C GLU A 24 -5.92 0.07 -23.92
N GLY A 25 -4.95 -0.31 -23.08
CA GLY A 25 -4.87 -1.66 -22.54
C GLY A 25 -6.25 -2.01 -22.03
N GLU A 26 -6.81 -3.11 -22.52
CA GLU A 26 -8.18 -3.54 -22.29
C GLU A 26 -8.44 -3.52 -20.77
N ARG A 27 -9.02 -2.42 -20.27
CA ARG A 27 -9.39 -2.29 -18.86
C ARG A 27 -10.45 -3.34 -18.63
N ILE A 28 -10.06 -4.42 -17.95
CA ILE A 28 -10.98 -5.47 -17.54
C ILE A 28 -12.07 -4.74 -16.75
N PRO A 29 -13.36 -4.84 -17.15
CA PRO A 29 -14.44 -4.21 -16.42
C PRO A 29 -14.33 -4.64 -14.95
N PRO A 30 -14.72 -3.76 -14.01
CA PRO A 30 -14.56 -4.06 -12.61
C PRO A 30 -15.12 -5.45 -12.34
N PRO A 31 -14.39 -6.27 -11.58
CA PRO A 31 -14.75 -7.65 -11.37
C PRO A 31 -16.20 -7.73 -10.96
N GLU A 32 -16.95 -8.56 -11.68
CA GLU A 32 -18.29 -8.98 -11.29
C GLU A 32 -18.12 -9.84 -10.03
N ILE A 33 -17.82 -9.21 -8.88
CA ILE A 33 -17.83 -9.83 -7.57
C ILE A 33 -19.31 -9.95 -7.19
N ALA A 34 -20.06 -10.69 -8.01
CA ALA A 34 -21.47 -10.97 -7.77
C ALA A 34 -21.57 -11.69 -6.43
N GLY A 35 -22.26 -11.06 -5.48
CA GLY A 35 -22.38 -11.43 -4.07
C GLY A 35 -22.86 -12.86 -3.82
N LYS A 36 -21.98 -13.83 -3.99
CA LYS A 36 -22.21 -15.23 -3.63
C LYS A 36 -21.26 -15.64 -2.51
N ALA A 37 -21.83 -16.27 -1.48
CA ALA A 37 -21.08 -17.08 -0.55
C ALA A 37 -20.11 -17.99 -1.34
N GLY A 38 -18.80 -17.80 -1.16
CA GLY A 38 -17.76 -18.52 -1.91
C GLY A 38 -16.75 -17.64 -2.66
N ALA A 39 -16.77 -16.31 -2.53
CA ALA A 39 -15.71 -15.44 -3.06
C ALA A 39 -14.45 -15.35 -2.17
N PHE A 40 -14.52 -15.81 -0.92
CA PHE A 40 -13.36 -15.84 -0.02
C PHE A 40 -12.17 -16.56 -0.67
N GLY A 41 -11.01 -15.90 -0.69
CA GLY A 41 -9.80 -16.44 -1.30
C GLY A 41 -9.76 -16.39 -2.83
N LYS A 42 -10.77 -15.84 -3.51
CA LYS A 42 -10.67 -15.50 -4.92
C LYS A 42 -9.81 -14.25 -5.13
N TYR A 43 -9.28 -14.14 -6.34
CA TYR A 43 -8.45 -13.02 -6.78
C TYR A 43 -9.22 -12.17 -7.77
N THR A 44 -8.88 -10.88 -7.79
CA THR A 44 -9.57 -9.89 -8.59
C THR A 44 -8.67 -8.69 -8.86
N THR A 45 -8.97 -7.87 -9.87
CA THR A 45 -8.22 -6.64 -10.17
C THR A 45 -9.08 -5.40 -9.92
N PHE A 46 -8.50 -4.33 -9.38
CA PHE A 46 -9.19 -3.05 -9.16
C PHE A 46 -8.15 -1.94 -8.95
N GLY A 47 -8.24 -0.82 -9.67
CA GLY A 47 -7.17 0.16 -9.74
C GLY A 47 -5.89 -0.37 -10.43
N ALA A 48 -4.92 0.53 -10.60
CA ALA A 48 -3.62 0.24 -11.20
C ALA A 48 -2.50 1.01 -10.48
N TYR A 49 -1.36 0.37 -10.27
CA TYR A 49 -0.17 0.99 -9.68
C TYR A 49 1.07 0.43 -10.36
N GLU A 50 2.16 1.19 -10.34
CA GLU A 50 3.45 0.72 -10.89
C GLU A 50 3.98 -0.47 -10.07
N GLN A 51 4.28 -1.59 -10.75
CA GLN A 51 4.68 -2.83 -10.09
C GLN A 51 5.90 -3.49 -10.74
N ASP A 52 6.09 -3.36 -12.05
CA ASP A 52 7.20 -4.01 -12.76
C ASP A 52 8.48 -3.16 -12.87
N ASN A 53 8.41 -1.88 -12.48
CA ASN A 53 9.47 -0.88 -12.52
C ASN A 53 9.84 -0.43 -13.95
N ASN A 54 8.95 -0.63 -14.92
CA ASN A 54 9.10 -0.18 -16.28
C ASN A 54 8.23 1.07 -16.53
N LEU A 55 8.70 2.24 -16.09
CA LEU A 55 7.92 3.49 -16.12
C LEU A 55 7.42 3.93 -17.52
N ASP A 56 7.86 3.28 -18.60
CA ASP A 56 7.45 3.55 -19.97
C ASP A 56 6.12 2.87 -20.39
N ASN A 57 5.66 1.83 -19.67
CA ASN A 57 4.42 1.10 -20.00
C ASN A 57 3.18 1.56 -19.18
N GLY A 58 3.40 2.39 -18.16
CA GLY A 58 2.36 2.85 -17.25
C GLY A 58 1.97 1.80 -16.20
N PRO A 59 1.13 2.18 -15.21
CA PRO A 59 0.86 1.33 -14.06
C PRO A 59 0.11 0.03 -14.40
N GLU A 60 0.46 -1.06 -13.73
CA GLU A 60 -0.21 -2.35 -13.85
C GLU A 60 -1.46 -2.48 -12.97
N PRO A 61 -2.48 -3.24 -13.41
CA PRO A 61 -3.63 -3.57 -12.56
C PRO A 61 -3.21 -4.17 -11.21
N ILE A 62 -3.77 -3.66 -10.12
CA ILE A 62 -3.48 -4.20 -8.79
C ILE A 62 -4.30 -5.47 -8.60
N GLU A 63 -3.64 -6.57 -8.30
CA GLU A 63 -4.30 -7.82 -7.90
C GLU A 63 -4.65 -7.81 -6.40
N TRP A 64 -5.88 -8.20 -6.10
CA TRP A 64 -6.47 -8.21 -4.78
C TRP A 64 -7.02 -9.59 -4.46
N ARG A 65 -6.78 -10.05 -3.23
CA ARG A 65 -7.41 -11.24 -2.65
C ARG A 65 -8.62 -10.83 -1.81
N VAL A 66 -9.77 -11.44 -2.08
CA VAL A 66 -10.99 -11.23 -1.28
C VAL A 66 -10.88 -11.95 0.06
N LEU A 67 -11.01 -11.21 1.15
CA LEU A 67 -10.94 -11.69 2.53
C LEU A 67 -12.31 -11.82 3.19
N GLU A 68 -13.31 -11.04 2.78
CA GLU A 68 -14.66 -11.12 3.31
C GLU A 68 -15.64 -10.53 2.29
N ILE A 69 -16.85 -11.10 2.20
CA ILE A 69 -17.98 -10.44 1.55
C ILE A 69 -19.04 -10.23 2.62
N LYS A 70 -19.41 -8.97 2.86
CA LYS A 70 -20.36 -8.61 3.89
C LYS A 70 -21.11 -7.33 3.51
N ASP A 71 -22.42 -7.32 3.73
CA ASP A 71 -23.28 -6.14 3.55
C ASP A 71 -23.11 -5.44 2.18
N GLY A 72 -22.98 -6.23 1.10
CA GLY A 72 -22.81 -5.71 -0.26
C GLY A 72 -21.40 -5.18 -0.56
N ARG A 73 -20.42 -5.46 0.30
CA ARG A 73 -19.03 -5.02 0.16
C ARG A 73 -18.06 -6.20 0.17
N ALA A 74 -16.91 -6.00 -0.45
CA ALA A 74 -15.77 -6.92 -0.35
C ALA A 74 -14.62 -6.29 0.43
N LEU A 75 -14.16 -6.95 1.49
CA LEU A 75 -12.85 -6.65 2.08
C LEU A 75 -11.80 -7.33 1.23
N VAL A 76 -10.82 -6.56 0.76
CA VAL A 76 -9.75 -7.06 -0.09
C VAL A 76 -8.39 -6.71 0.47
N LEU A 77 -7.40 -7.54 0.15
CA LEU A 77 -5.98 -7.34 0.48
C LEU A 77 -5.15 -7.53 -0.78
N SER A 78 -4.27 -6.57 -1.06
CA SER A 78 -3.33 -6.67 -2.19
C SER A 78 -2.53 -7.98 -2.16
N VAL A 79 -2.36 -8.59 -3.32
CA VAL A 79 -1.59 -9.84 -3.46
C VAL A 79 -0.11 -9.59 -3.16
N TYR A 80 0.41 -8.50 -3.72
CA TYR A 80 1.78 -8.04 -3.55
C TYR A 80 1.86 -6.85 -2.60
N ALA A 81 3.01 -6.65 -1.99
CA ALA A 81 3.31 -5.40 -1.31
C ALA A 81 3.79 -4.37 -2.33
N LEU A 82 3.13 -3.22 -2.37
CA LEU A 82 3.21 -2.28 -3.49
C LEU A 82 4.27 -1.19 -3.31
N GLU A 83 4.71 -0.96 -2.08
CA GLU A 83 5.71 0.08 -1.76
C GLU A 83 6.48 -0.29 -0.49
N TYR A 84 7.62 0.33 -0.23
CA TYR A 84 8.34 0.26 1.04
C TYR A 84 8.38 1.62 1.71
N MET A 85 7.76 1.74 2.88
CA MET A 85 7.75 2.99 3.62
C MET A 85 8.21 2.81 5.07
N PRO A 86 9.02 3.75 5.58
CA PRO A 86 9.39 3.75 6.98
C PRO A 86 8.14 3.98 7.85
N TYR A 87 8.20 3.49 9.09
CA TYR A 87 7.16 3.78 10.08
C TYR A 87 7.09 5.28 10.43
N HIS A 88 8.15 6.05 10.25
CA HIS A 88 8.09 7.52 10.30
C HIS A 88 9.32 8.11 9.62
N GLY A 89 9.20 9.34 9.10
CA GLY A 89 10.26 10.03 8.36
C GLY A 89 11.38 10.63 9.22
N ALA A 90 11.23 10.73 10.55
CA ALA A 90 12.24 11.26 11.45
C ALA A 90 12.24 10.51 12.79
N ILE A 91 13.27 10.67 13.63
CA ILE A 91 13.17 10.31 15.04
C ILE A 91 12.07 11.20 15.62
N ALA A 92 10.89 10.65 15.90
CA ALA A 92 9.91 11.41 16.65
C ALA A 92 10.48 11.59 18.06
N GLU A 93 10.75 12.83 18.44
CA GLU A 93 10.90 13.21 19.85
C GLU A 93 9.60 12.92 20.63
N ASP A 94 8.49 12.74 19.90
CA ASP A 94 7.16 12.38 20.41
C ASP A 94 6.97 10.86 20.49
N LYS A 95 6.80 10.37 21.71
CA LYS A 95 6.60 8.96 22.08
C LYS A 95 5.19 8.44 21.81
N SER A 96 4.33 9.20 21.13
CA SER A 96 2.91 8.88 20.96
C SER A 96 2.46 8.58 19.51
N ILE A 97 3.34 8.02 18.67
CA ILE A 97 2.97 7.61 17.30
C ILE A 97 2.02 6.41 17.33
N THR A 98 0.84 6.59 16.75
CA THR A 98 -0.21 5.55 16.57
C THR A 98 -0.66 5.54 15.11
N TRP A 99 -1.47 4.55 14.69
CA TRP A 99 -2.06 4.53 13.34
C TRP A 99 -2.72 5.87 12.95
N GLU A 100 -3.40 6.50 13.91
CA GLU A 100 -4.07 7.81 13.75
C GLU A 100 -3.11 8.91 13.26
N THR A 101 -1.89 8.94 13.77
CA THR A 101 -0.89 9.98 13.54
C THR A 101 0.21 9.58 12.56
N TRP A 102 0.04 8.44 11.87
CA TRP A 102 1.09 7.84 11.06
C TRP A 102 1.10 8.37 9.61
N ASP A 103 2.27 8.80 9.12
CA ASP A 103 2.48 9.25 7.74
C ASP A 103 2.04 8.22 6.68
N LEU A 104 2.18 6.92 6.95
CA LEU A 104 1.70 5.87 6.05
C LEU A 104 0.18 5.92 5.87
N ARG A 105 -0.57 6.22 6.93
CA ARG A 105 -2.04 6.37 6.83
C ARG A 105 -2.39 7.56 5.93
N ALA A 106 -1.67 8.67 6.07
CA ALA A 106 -1.88 9.87 5.24
C ALA A 106 -1.56 9.60 3.77
N TRP A 107 -0.47 8.90 3.48
CA TRP A 107 -0.12 8.50 2.12
C TRP A 107 -1.15 7.52 1.52
N LEU A 108 -1.58 6.50 2.28
CA LEU A 108 -2.59 5.54 1.83
C LEU A 108 -3.91 6.23 1.47
N ASN A 109 -4.34 7.21 2.25
CA ASN A 109 -5.61 7.92 2.05
C ASN A 109 -5.49 9.22 1.24
N GLY A 110 -4.32 9.48 0.65
CA GLY A 110 -4.06 10.63 -0.21
C GLY A 110 -3.40 10.16 -1.50
N GLU A 111 -2.08 10.30 -1.56
CA GLU A 111 -1.28 10.02 -2.76
C GLU A 111 -1.53 8.63 -3.36
N PHE A 112 -1.61 7.58 -2.53
CA PHE A 112 -1.88 6.24 -3.05
C PHE A 112 -3.26 6.16 -3.72
N ILE A 113 -4.32 6.66 -3.06
CA ILE A 113 -5.67 6.63 -3.64
C ILE A 113 -5.75 7.45 -4.93
N GLU A 114 -5.14 8.64 -4.94
CA GLU A 114 -5.17 9.54 -6.09
C GLU A 114 -4.45 8.94 -7.30
N ASN A 115 -3.35 8.23 -7.07
CA ASN A 115 -2.55 7.62 -8.14
C ASN A 115 -3.03 6.23 -8.55
N ALA A 116 -3.62 5.46 -7.62
CA ALA A 116 -3.98 4.07 -7.86
C ALA A 116 -5.38 3.86 -8.45
N PHE A 117 -6.30 4.80 -8.24
CA PHE A 117 -7.72 4.63 -8.60
C PHE A 117 -8.25 5.83 -9.37
N THR A 118 -9.06 5.58 -10.40
CA THR A 118 -9.79 6.64 -11.10
C THR A 118 -10.86 7.27 -10.22
N GLU A 119 -11.44 8.39 -10.65
CA GLU A 119 -12.53 9.04 -9.91
C GLU A 119 -13.72 8.09 -9.71
N GLU A 120 -14.13 7.38 -10.76
CA GLU A 120 -15.21 6.40 -10.73
C GLU A 120 -14.89 5.18 -9.84
N GLU A 121 -13.63 4.74 -9.80
CA GLU A 121 -13.20 3.68 -8.90
C GLU A 121 -13.22 4.14 -7.44
N ARG A 122 -12.80 5.38 -7.17
CA ARG A 122 -12.81 5.95 -5.80
C ARG A 122 -14.22 6.08 -5.22
N GLU A 123 -15.23 6.31 -6.05
CA GLU A 123 -16.63 6.30 -5.62
C GLU A 123 -17.06 4.96 -5.02
N ARG A 124 -16.39 3.87 -5.40
CA ARG A 124 -16.65 2.51 -4.90
C ARG A 124 -15.79 2.11 -3.71
N ILE A 125 -14.91 2.98 -3.23
CA ILE A 125 -14.08 2.74 -2.05
C ILE A 125 -14.68 3.52 -0.88
N PRO A 126 -15.59 2.93 -0.10
CA PRO A 126 -16.24 3.64 1.00
C PRO A 126 -15.23 4.02 2.08
N VAL A 127 -15.46 5.18 2.70
CA VAL A 127 -14.83 5.52 3.98
C VAL A 127 -15.44 4.61 5.05
N VAL A 128 -14.59 3.90 5.79
CA VAL A 128 -15.00 2.99 6.86
C VAL A 128 -14.35 3.37 8.19
N THR A 129 -15.01 3.00 9.28
CA THR A 129 -14.38 3.05 10.61
C THR A 129 -13.33 1.96 10.71
N VAL A 130 -12.06 2.35 10.87
CA VAL A 130 -10.95 1.45 11.16
C VAL A 130 -10.63 1.53 12.65
N THR A 131 -10.77 0.41 13.35
CA THR A 131 -10.65 0.34 14.81
C THR A 131 -9.20 0.41 15.28
N ALA A 132 -8.98 1.12 16.37
CA ALA A 132 -7.71 1.15 17.11
C ALA A 132 -7.54 -0.11 17.96
N ASP A 133 -7.31 -1.24 17.28
CA ASP A 133 -7.16 -2.54 17.94
C ASP A 133 -5.91 -2.57 18.82
N LYS A 134 -6.11 -2.84 20.11
CA LYS A 134 -4.99 -3.03 21.05
C LYS A 134 -4.21 -4.28 20.68
N ASN A 135 -2.90 -4.22 20.87
CA ASN A 135 -2.07 -5.41 20.81
C ASN A 135 -2.41 -6.30 22.04
N PRO A 136 -2.85 -7.56 21.84
CA PRO A 136 -3.23 -8.44 22.94
C PRO A 136 -2.04 -8.84 23.83
N HIS A 137 -0.80 -8.69 23.34
CA HIS A 137 0.43 -9.01 24.06
C HIS A 137 1.01 -7.81 24.81
N ASN A 138 0.68 -6.58 24.41
CA ASN A 138 1.05 -5.38 25.15
C ASN A 138 0.00 -4.28 24.95
N PRO A 139 -0.78 -3.90 25.98
CA PRO A 139 -1.85 -2.92 25.87
C PRO A 139 -1.32 -1.48 25.87
N LEU A 140 -0.35 -1.18 24.99
CA LEU A 140 0.04 0.19 24.69
C LEU A 140 -1.13 0.96 24.07
N ASN A 141 -0.99 2.29 24.05
CA ASN A 141 -2.01 3.15 23.47
C ASN A 141 -2.16 2.88 21.96
N ALA A 142 -3.30 2.34 21.55
CA ALA A 142 -3.60 2.06 20.15
C ALA A 142 -4.09 3.28 19.36
N GLY A 143 -4.21 4.44 20.02
CA GLY A 143 -4.81 5.64 19.44
C GLY A 143 -6.34 5.54 19.44
N LYS A 144 -6.97 6.30 18.54
CA LYS A 144 -8.42 6.30 18.35
C LYS A 144 -8.80 5.62 17.04
N ASP A 145 -10.06 5.22 16.97
CA ASP A 145 -10.67 4.80 15.71
C ASP A 145 -10.56 5.92 14.67
N THR A 146 -10.37 5.53 13.42
CA THR A 146 -10.14 6.43 12.28
C THR A 146 -11.20 6.21 11.22
N GLN A 147 -11.26 7.13 10.25
CA GLN A 147 -12.12 7.06 9.07
C GLN A 147 -11.22 6.98 7.85
N ASP A 148 -11.11 5.79 7.27
CA ASP A 148 -10.14 5.47 6.22
C ASP A 148 -10.85 4.79 5.04
N GLN A 149 -10.39 5.06 3.84
CA GLN A 149 -10.76 4.34 2.63
C GLN A 149 -9.82 3.15 2.40
N VAL A 150 -8.51 3.39 2.56
CA VAL A 150 -7.46 2.38 2.44
C VAL A 150 -6.67 2.31 3.74
N PHE A 151 -6.41 1.10 4.21
CA PHE A 151 -5.77 0.83 5.50
C PHE A 151 -4.86 -0.40 5.44
N LEU A 152 -4.15 -0.67 6.54
CA LEU A 152 -3.46 -1.94 6.75
C LEU A 152 -4.27 -2.84 7.66
N LEU A 153 -4.22 -4.15 7.45
CA LEU A 153 -4.89 -5.10 8.35
C LEU A 153 -4.38 -4.98 9.79
N SER A 154 -5.27 -5.22 10.76
CA SER A 154 -4.87 -5.42 12.14
C SER A 154 -4.37 -6.83 12.35
N LEU A 155 -3.72 -7.04 13.48
CA LEU A 155 -3.34 -8.37 13.91
C LEU A 155 -4.54 -9.32 13.97
N THR A 156 -5.64 -8.87 14.57
CA THR A 156 -6.87 -9.66 14.72
C THR A 156 -7.41 -10.10 13.36
N GLU A 157 -7.43 -9.18 12.39
CA GLU A 157 -7.85 -9.49 11.02
C GLU A 157 -6.88 -10.44 10.31
N VAL A 158 -5.56 -10.30 10.53
CA VAL A 158 -4.58 -11.25 10.01
C VAL A 158 -4.78 -12.64 10.61
N GLU A 159 -5.12 -12.75 11.88
CA GLU A 159 -5.44 -14.03 12.53
C GLU A 159 -6.72 -14.64 11.98
N GLN A 160 -7.74 -13.81 11.77
CA GLN A 160 -9.04 -14.22 11.25
C GLN A 160 -8.97 -14.68 9.79
N TYR A 161 -8.34 -13.88 8.91
CA TYR A 161 -8.39 -14.08 7.47
C TYR A 161 -7.19 -14.85 6.91
N LEU A 162 -6.04 -14.80 7.59
CA LEU A 162 -4.78 -15.43 7.15
C LEU A 162 -4.28 -16.40 8.23
N SER A 163 -4.96 -17.54 8.35
CA SER A 163 -4.78 -18.49 9.47
C SER A 163 -3.44 -19.23 9.52
N SER A 164 -2.66 -19.24 8.44
CA SER A 164 -1.35 -19.92 8.38
C SER A 164 -0.23 -18.97 8.00
N ASN A 165 1.00 -19.30 8.41
CA ASN A 165 2.19 -18.56 7.97
C ASN A 165 2.28 -18.50 6.44
N GLY A 166 1.97 -19.61 5.74
CA GLY A 166 1.95 -19.64 4.28
C GLY A 166 0.98 -18.63 3.67
N ALA A 167 -0.21 -18.45 4.26
CA ALA A 167 -1.20 -17.47 3.80
C ALA A 167 -0.78 -16.01 4.03
N ARG A 168 0.13 -15.77 4.99
CA ARG A 168 0.62 -14.44 5.36
C ARG A 168 1.85 -13.99 4.57
N LYS A 169 2.56 -14.92 3.94
CA LYS A 169 3.69 -14.59 3.06
C LYS A 169 3.23 -13.65 1.95
N CYS A 170 4.10 -12.71 1.62
CA CYS A 170 3.85 -11.68 0.63
C CYS A 170 5.16 -11.37 -0.07
N LYS A 171 5.11 -11.17 -1.39
CA LYS A 171 6.25 -10.69 -2.16
C LYS A 171 6.05 -9.19 -2.41
N ALA A 172 7.14 -8.43 -2.39
CA ALA A 172 7.14 -7.06 -2.87
C ALA A 172 7.24 -7.04 -4.40
N THR A 173 6.63 -6.03 -5.01
CA THR A 173 6.72 -5.75 -6.45
C THR A 173 8.16 -5.35 -6.83
N ALA A 174 8.51 -5.41 -8.11
CA ALA A 174 9.84 -4.98 -8.56
C ALA A 174 10.02 -3.47 -8.35
N TYR A 175 8.97 -2.69 -8.60
CA TYR A 175 8.94 -1.25 -8.33
C TYR A 175 9.20 -0.92 -6.86
N ALA A 176 8.48 -1.56 -5.93
CA ALA A 176 8.67 -1.33 -4.49
C ALA A 176 10.11 -1.57 -4.06
N LYS A 177 10.75 -2.62 -4.61
CA LYS A 177 12.17 -2.92 -4.36
C LYS A 177 13.09 -1.83 -4.91
N ALA A 178 12.91 -1.46 -6.18
CA ALA A 178 13.74 -0.43 -6.81
C ALA A 178 13.65 0.91 -6.06
N LYS A 179 12.45 1.32 -5.63
CA LYS A 179 12.22 2.54 -4.86
C LYS A 179 12.98 2.58 -3.54
N VAL A 180 12.95 1.51 -2.76
CA VAL A 180 13.68 1.48 -1.49
C VAL A 180 15.18 1.37 -1.68
N GLU A 181 15.65 0.65 -2.71
CA GLU A 181 17.08 0.59 -3.04
C GLU A 181 17.62 1.97 -3.46
N GLU A 182 16.85 2.70 -4.26
CA GLU A 182 17.15 4.08 -4.62
C GLU A 182 17.22 4.97 -3.37
N ARG A 183 16.21 4.91 -2.49
CA ARG A 183 16.17 5.69 -1.25
C ARG A 183 17.37 5.41 -0.34
N LEU A 184 17.76 4.14 -0.23
CA LEU A 184 18.85 3.71 0.64
C LEU A 184 20.24 3.83 0.00
N GLY A 185 20.31 4.00 -1.33
CA GLY A 185 21.56 3.97 -2.07
C GLY A 185 22.29 2.61 -2.03
N ARG A 186 21.55 1.51 -1.78
CA ARG A 186 22.09 0.15 -1.74
C ARG A 186 21.01 -0.88 -2.08
N GLU A 187 21.44 -2.03 -2.59
CA GLU A 187 20.57 -3.20 -2.78
C GLU A 187 19.98 -3.66 -1.43
N ILE A 188 18.70 -4.04 -1.45
CA ILE A 188 18.04 -4.63 -0.28
C ILE A 188 17.94 -6.14 -0.45
N ASP A 189 18.58 -6.88 0.44
CA ASP A 189 18.42 -8.33 0.46
C ASP A 189 17.22 -8.67 1.36
N ILE A 190 16.07 -8.74 0.67
CA ILE A 190 14.78 -9.08 1.27
C ILE A 190 14.89 -10.47 1.90
N GLY A 191 14.69 -10.54 3.21
CA GLY A 191 14.72 -11.82 3.92
C GLY A 191 16.12 -12.35 4.27
N ILE A 192 17.16 -11.49 4.33
CA ILE A 192 18.40 -11.85 5.06
C ILE A 192 18.04 -12.40 6.44
N GLY A 193 18.68 -13.52 6.81
CA GLY A 193 18.42 -14.22 8.07
C GLY A 193 17.28 -15.24 8.01
N TYR A 194 16.54 -15.31 6.90
CA TYR A 194 15.50 -16.31 6.68
C TYR A 194 15.97 -17.44 5.75
N LYS A 195 15.22 -18.56 5.79
CA LYS A 195 15.50 -19.75 4.97
C LYS A 195 15.35 -19.38 3.48
N PRO A 196 16.07 -20.05 2.56
CA PRO A 196 15.98 -19.77 1.12
C PRO A 196 14.54 -19.71 0.58
N ALA A 197 13.66 -20.61 1.03
CA ALA A 197 12.26 -20.65 0.64
C ALA A 197 11.43 -19.41 1.06
N ASP A 198 11.97 -18.55 1.93
CA ASP A 198 11.33 -17.35 2.45
C ASP A 198 11.99 -16.06 1.98
N ARG A 199 13.15 -16.11 1.31
CA ARG A 199 13.92 -14.93 0.88
C ARG A 199 13.23 -14.11 -0.21
N GLU A 200 12.31 -14.70 -0.94
CA GLU A 200 11.54 -13.94 -1.92
C GLU A 200 10.41 -13.12 -1.29
N ASN A 201 10.11 -13.36 0.00
CA ASN A 201 9.01 -12.70 0.70
C ASN A 201 9.52 -11.52 1.52
N CYS A 202 8.72 -10.47 1.59
CA CYS A 202 9.00 -9.29 2.39
C CYS A 202 8.30 -9.32 3.74
N ALA A 203 8.85 -8.58 4.70
CA ALA A 203 8.09 -8.16 5.86
C ALA A 203 7.06 -7.10 5.43
N TRP A 204 5.89 -7.07 6.05
CA TRP A 204 4.88 -6.05 5.78
C TRP A 204 4.19 -5.55 7.04
N TRP A 205 3.78 -4.28 7.02
CA TRP A 205 3.23 -3.56 8.17
C TRP A 205 1.80 -3.99 8.53
N LEU A 206 1.48 -3.91 9.82
CA LEU A 206 0.12 -3.97 10.35
C LEU A 206 -0.22 -2.64 11.03
N ARG A 207 -1.51 -2.29 11.10
CA ARG A 207 -1.94 -1.07 11.84
C ARG A 207 -1.90 -1.24 13.37
N THR A 208 -1.88 -2.47 13.86
CA THR A 208 -1.82 -2.76 15.30
C THR A 208 -0.48 -2.28 15.87
N PRO A 209 -0.47 -1.55 17.01
CA PRO A 209 0.77 -1.14 17.66
C PRO A 209 1.70 -2.32 17.99
N GLY A 210 3.00 -2.06 18.03
CA GLY A 210 4.00 -3.03 18.46
C GLY A 210 4.11 -3.11 19.98
N GLU A 211 5.18 -3.71 20.47
CA GLU A 211 5.48 -3.89 21.90
C GLU A 211 6.17 -2.68 22.55
N ALA A 212 6.63 -1.71 21.76
CA ALA A 212 7.26 -0.48 22.25
C ALA A 212 6.46 0.76 21.81
N ASP A 213 6.57 1.84 22.59
CA ASP A 213 5.99 3.12 22.20
C ASP A 213 6.53 3.57 20.85
N GLY A 214 5.63 3.99 19.95
CA GLY A 214 5.98 4.39 18.59
C GLY A 214 6.41 3.25 17.66
N SER A 215 6.07 2.00 17.98
CA SER A 215 6.30 0.83 17.11
C SER A 215 5.00 0.27 16.53
N ALA A 216 5.10 -0.50 15.44
CA ALA A 216 3.99 -1.26 14.88
C ALA A 216 4.28 -2.76 14.77
N SER A 217 3.21 -3.53 14.81
CA SER A 217 3.25 -4.94 14.48
C SER A 217 3.45 -5.13 12.97
N SER A 218 3.91 -6.32 12.60
CA SER A 218 4.22 -6.68 11.22
C SER A 218 4.04 -8.17 11.01
N VAL A 219 4.10 -8.60 9.76
CA VAL A 219 4.32 -9.98 9.38
C VAL A 219 5.71 -10.10 8.78
N SER A 220 6.47 -11.10 9.24
CA SER A 220 7.81 -11.44 8.76
C SER A 220 7.79 -12.19 7.41
N PRO A 221 8.92 -12.25 6.67
CA PRO A 221 9.07 -13.00 5.42
C PRO A 221 8.62 -14.47 5.47
N ASN A 222 8.77 -15.14 6.61
CA ASN A 222 8.31 -16.52 6.79
C ASN A 222 6.81 -16.63 7.12
N GLY A 223 6.08 -15.51 7.22
CA GLY A 223 4.67 -15.42 7.57
C GLY A 223 4.38 -15.38 9.07
N SER A 224 5.40 -15.43 9.93
CA SER A 224 5.21 -15.24 11.37
C SER A 224 4.83 -13.79 11.68
N LYS A 225 3.93 -13.61 12.64
CA LYS A 225 3.59 -12.27 13.15
C LYS A 225 4.73 -11.80 14.06
N THR A 226 5.11 -10.55 13.94
CA THR A 226 6.20 -9.93 14.70
C THR A 226 5.73 -8.62 15.33
N TRP A 227 6.13 -8.43 16.58
CA TRP A 227 5.60 -7.39 17.47
C TRP A 227 6.61 -6.28 17.78
N LEU A 228 7.86 -6.47 17.36
CA LEU A 228 9.03 -5.69 17.79
C LEU A 228 9.62 -4.82 16.67
N MET A 229 8.83 -4.40 15.68
CA MET A 229 9.36 -3.62 14.55
C MET A 229 9.27 -2.12 14.87
N ALA A 230 10.45 -1.50 14.98
CA ALA A 230 10.76 -0.31 15.78
C ALA A 230 9.91 0.96 15.59
N GLY A 231 9.70 1.65 16.72
CA GLY A 231 10.03 3.08 16.84
C GLY A 231 11.51 3.20 17.20
N GLN A 232 12.22 4.13 16.55
CA GLN A 232 13.69 4.21 16.56
C GLN A 232 14.25 4.36 17.98
N THR A 233 15.12 3.43 18.39
CA THR A 233 16.19 3.77 19.35
C THR A 233 17.44 4.06 18.52
N GLU A 234 18.21 5.07 18.92
CA GLU A 234 19.33 5.74 18.21
C GLU A 234 20.44 4.83 17.63
N LYS A 235 20.32 3.50 17.72
CA LYS A 235 21.38 2.53 17.41
C LYS A 235 21.14 1.66 16.17
N TYR A 236 19.94 1.68 15.57
CA TYR A 236 19.61 0.82 14.44
C TYR A 236 18.72 1.55 13.43
N VAL A 237 19.32 2.36 12.56
CA VAL A 237 18.60 3.15 11.55
C VAL A 237 18.32 2.33 10.26
N ASP A 238 19.06 1.23 10.04
CA ASP A 238 19.12 0.55 8.73
C ASP A 238 18.20 -0.69 8.56
N TYR A 239 17.34 -1.04 9.52
CA TYR A 239 16.64 -2.35 9.58
C TYR A 239 15.11 -2.32 9.51
N TRP A 240 14.46 -1.18 9.26
CA TRP A 240 13.06 -1.00 9.65
C TRP A 240 12.08 -0.63 8.54
N GLU A 241 12.37 -0.97 7.29
CA GLU A 241 11.45 -0.69 6.19
C GLU A 241 10.68 -1.97 5.88
N ASN A 242 9.44 -2.03 6.36
CA ASN A 242 8.54 -3.07 5.90
C ASN A 242 7.76 -2.58 4.69
N ALA A 243 7.36 -3.53 3.87
CA ALA A 243 6.57 -3.27 2.70
C ALA A 243 5.12 -2.92 3.12
N VAL A 244 4.47 -2.13 2.28
CA VAL A 244 3.09 -1.68 2.43
C VAL A 244 2.22 -2.66 1.67
N ARG A 245 1.28 -3.28 2.38
CA ARG A 245 0.30 -4.21 1.83
C ARG A 245 -1.11 -3.69 2.07
N PRO A 246 -1.64 -2.84 1.16
CA PRO A 246 -2.93 -2.21 1.36
C PRO A 246 -4.09 -3.20 1.44
N ALA A 247 -5.08 -2.83 2.24
CA ALA A 247 -6.40 -3.44 2.31
C ALA A 247 -7.47 -2.34 2.24
N MET A 248 -8.65 -2.69 1.73
CA MET A 248 -9.79 -1.77 1.64
C MET A 248 -11.10 -2.53 1.51
N TRP A 249 -12.20 -1.83 1.77
CA TRP A 249 -13.52 -2.27 1.36
C TRP A 249 -13.84 -1.74 -0.03
N ILE A 250 -14.55 -2.53 -0.83
CA ILE A 250 -15.07 -2.13 -2.14
C ILE A 250 -16.58 -2.38 -2.17
N ASP A 251 -17.38 -1.38 -2.55
CA ASP A 251 -18.80 -1.53 -2.82
C ASP A 251 -19.00 -2.38 -4.10
N LEU A 252 -19.77 -3.46 -3.97
CA LEU A 252 -19.94 -4.44 -5.06
C LEU A 252 -20.89 -3.95 -6.15
N GLU A 253 -21.82 -3.09 -5.78
CA GLU A 253 -22.72 -2.40 -6.69
C GLU A 253 -22.27 -0.93 -6.79
N PRO A 254 -22.33 -0.32 -7.99
CA PRO A 254 -22.11 1.11 -8.19
C PRO A 254 -23.17 1.99 -7.52
#